data_AF-A0A8H3HIN2-F1
#
_entry.id   AF-A0A8H3HIN2-F1
#
_cell.length_a   1.000
_cell.length_b   1.000
_cell.length_c   1.000
_cell.angle_alpha   90.00
_cell.angle_beta   90.00
_cell.angle_gamma   90.00
#
_symmetry.space_group_name_H-M   'P 1'
#
loop_
_entity.id
_entity.type
_entity.pdbx_description
1 polymer ?
#
loop_
_entity_poly.entity_id
_entity_poly.type
_entity_poly.pdbx_seq_one_letter_code
_entity_poly.pdbx_strand_id
1 'polypeptide(L)' 'MSTPGMGVVISNVTFVGTNTVSVASSTYEVEVNCSSGSCTGTRDWSGLEVEGGSAGSSDYSGIIGFTV' A
#
# COMPACT_ATOMS: atom_id res chain seq x y z
N MET A 1 11.31 -2.81 -10.08
CA MET A 1 11.20 -1.76 -9.06
C MET A 1 12.53 -1.05 -8.92
N SER A 2 12.51 0.28 -8.82
CA SER A 2 13.71 1.09 -8.53
C SER A 2 13.86 1.27 -7.03
N THR A 3 15.06 1.53 -6.53
CA THR A 3 15.32 1.71 -5.09
C THR A 3 14.62 2.98 -4.56
N PRO A 4 13.69 2.87 -3.58
CA PRO A 4 13.05 4.03 -2.97
C PRO A 4 14.05 4.88 -2.17
N GLY A 5 13.83 6.20 -2.14
CA GLY A 5 14.64 7.13 -1.35
C GLY A 5 14.37 7.00 0.16
N MET A 6 15.34 7.43 0.98
CA MET A 6 15.27 7.34 2.45
C MET A 6 15.14 8.71 3.16
N GLY A 7 15.06 9.81 2.41
CA GLY A 7 15.03 11.16 2.98
C GLY A 7 13.71 11.54 3.67
N VAL A 8 12.68 10.70 3.53
CA VAL A 8 11.34 10.91 4.12
C VAL A 8 10.89 9.62 4.79
N VAL A 9 10.45 9.75 6.04
CA VAL A 9 9.81 8.67 6.79
C VAL A 9 8.29 8.83 6.68
N ILE A 10 7.61 7.78 6.21
CA ILE A 10 6.16 7.72 6.09
C ILE A 10 5.61 6.78 7.16
N SER A 11 4.70 7.26 8.00
CA SER A 11 4.10 6.49 9.08
C SER A 11 2.59 6.73 9.18
N ASN A 12 1.88 5.79 9.80
CA ASN A 12 0.46 5.92 10.19
C ASN A 12 -0.50 6.29 9.05
N VAL A 13 -0.27 5.77 7.83
CA VAL A 13 -1.19 5.93 6.70
C VAL A 13 -2.31 4.90 6.84
N THR A 14 -3.55 5.35 6.95
CA THR A 14 -4.74 4.50 7.16
C THR A 14 -5.87 4.91 6.23
N PHE A 15 -6.71 3.95 5.86
CA PHE A 15 -7.95 4.18 5.12
C PHE A 15 -9.12 4.05 6.10
N VAL A 16 -9.67 5.19 6.52
CA VAL A 16 -10.76 5.23 7.51
C VAL A 16 -12.12 5.22 6.78
N GLY A 17 -13.06 4.41 7.28
CA GLY A 17 -14.33 4.16 6.59
C GLY A 17 -14.15 3.25 5.37
N THR A 18 -15.07 3.28 4.42
CA THR A 18 -14.96 2.50 3.16
C THR A 18 -14.41 3.39 2.06
N ASN A 19 -13.30 2.95 1.47
CA ASN A 19 -12.60 3.64 0.38
C ASN A 19 -12.47 2.66 -0.78
N THR A 20 -13.31 2.82 -1.81
CA THR A 20 -13.29 1.96 -3.00
C THR A 20 -12.50 2.60 -4.12
N VAL A 21 -11.53 1.88 -4.68
CA VAL A 21 -10.73 2.29 -5.84
C VAL A 21 -10.87 1.25 -6.94
N SER A 22 -11.37 1.64 -8.11
CA SER A 22 -11.45 0.77 -9.28
C SER A 22 -10.33 1.12 -10.26
N VAL A 23 -9.54 0.13 -10.67
CA VAL A 23 -8.46 0.28 -11.65
C VAL A 23 -8.77 -0.45 -12.96
N ALA A 24 -8.07 -0.09 -14.03
CA ALA A 24 -8.24 -0.77 -15.31
C ALA A 24 -7.71 -2.21 -15.24
N SER A 25 -8.32 -3.13 -16.00
CA SER A 25 -7.99 -4.56 -15.96
C SER A 25 -6.54 -4.91 -16.31
N SER A 26 -5.84 -4.04 -17.03
CA SER A 26 -4.44 -4.23 -17.43
C SER A 26 -3.43 -3.55 -16.49
N THR A 27 -3.83 -3.23 -15.26
CA THR A 27 -3.01 -2.45 -14.30
C THR A 27 -2.86 -3.16 -12.96
N TYR A 28 -1.93 -2.68 -12.14
CA TYR A 28 -1.76 -3.15 -10.77
C TYR A 28 -2.62 -2.34 -9.80
N GLU A 29 -3.19 -3.03 -8.81
CA GLU A 29 -4.07 -2.47 -7.78
C GLU A 29 -3.31 -1.54 -6.83
N VAL A 30 -2.30 -2.08 -6.13
CA VAL A 30 -1.59 -1.40 -5.06
C VAL A 30 -0.10 -1.76 -5.10
N GLU A 31 0.75 -0.74 -5.00
CA GLU A 31 2.20 -0.90 -4.90
C GLU A 31 2.73 -0.13 -3.70
N VAL A 32 3.40 -0.81 -2.76
CA VAL A 32 3.98 -0.19 -1.57
C VAL A 32 5.49 -0.36 -1.59
N ASN A 33 6.16 0.65 -2.13
CA ASN A 33 7.61 0.68 -2.32
C ASN A 33 8.27 1.47 -1.17
N CYS A 34 8.73 0.74 -0.16
CA CYS A 34 9.40 1.31 1.01
C CYS A 34 10.86 0.84 1.05
N SER A 35 11.78 1.77 1.30
CA SER A 35 13.14 1.41 1.66
C SER A 35 13.21 1.04 3.15
N SER A 36 14.23 0.31 3.56
CA SER A 36 14.44 -0.07 4.97
C SER A 36 14.42 1.16 5.88
N GLY A 37 13.46 1.21 6.81
CA GLY A 37 13.30 2.32 7.74
C GLY A 37 12.57 3.56 7.18
N SER A 38 12.25 3.61 5.88
CA SER A 38 11.47 4.74 5.30
C SER A 38 9.97 4.60 5.55
N CYS A 39 9.49 3.40 5.88
CA CYS A 39 8.12 3.14 6.31
C CYS A 39 8.12 2.55 7.71
N THR A 40 7.30 3.12 8.60
CA THR A 40 7.21 2.71 10.00
C THR A 40 5.76 2.68 10.48
N GLY A 41 5.52 1.98 11.59
CA GLY A 41 4.22 1.87 12.24
C GLY A 41 3.24 0.92 11.56
N THR A 42 2.30 0.38 12.32
CA THR A 42 1.23 -0.46 11.76
C THR A 42 0.25 0.39 10.97
N ARG A 43 -0.15 -0.09 9.79
CA ARG A 43 -1.11 0.57 8.90
C ARG A 43 -2.34 -0.31 8.76
N ASP A 44 -3.42 0.10 9.41
CA ASP A 44 -4.72 -0.56 9.25
C ASP A 44 -5.40 -0.09 7.97
N TRP A 45 -5.44 -0.97 6.99
CA TRP A 45 -6.01 -0.76 5.67
C TRP A 45 -7.31 -1.57 5.49
N SER A 46 -7.95 -2.01 6.58
CA SER A 46 -9.24 -2.72 6.51
C SER A 46 -10.36 -1.92 5.85
N GLY A 47 -10.21 -0.60 5.72
CA GLY A 47 -11.13 0.31 5.04
C GLY A 47 -10.85 0.53 3.56
N LEU A 48 -9.87 -0.16 2.98
CA LEU A 48 -9.55 -0.09 1.55
C LEU A 48 -10.15 -1.29 0.80
N GLU A 49 -10.90 -0.99 -0.26
CA GLU A 49 -11.41 -1.96 -1.22
C GLU A 49 -10.87 -1.60 -2.60
N VAL A 50 -10.25 -2.56 -3.31
CA VAL A 50 -9.73 -2.34 -4.65
C VAL A 50 -10.36 -3.36 -5.60
N GLU A 51 -10.73 -2.90 -6.79
CA GLU A 51 -11.35 -3.74 -7.81
C GLU A 51 -10.70 -3.55 -9.18
N GLY A 52 -10.66 -4.65 -9.95
CA GLY A 52 -10.05 -4.68 -11.28
C GLY A 52 -8.53 -4.81 -11.22
N GLY A 53 -7.91 -4.97 -12.38
CA GLY A 53 -6.46 -5.16 -12.47
C GLY A 53 -6.00 -6.48 -11.87
N SER A 54 -4.76 -6.46 -11.36
CA SER A 54 -4.14 -7.58 -10.65
C SER A 54 -3.41 -7.06 -9.41
N ALA A 55 -3.28 -7.93 -8.41
CA ALA A 55 -2.45 -7.67 -7.22
C ALA A 55 -1.06 -7.14 -7.61
N GLY A 56 -0.62 -6.09 -6.91
CA GLY A 56 0.70 -5.51 -7.10
C GLY A 56 1.72 -6.12 -6.15
N SER A 57 2.55 -5.30 -5.51
CA SER A 57 3.55 -5.77 -4.57
C SER A 57 3.78 -4.81 -3.40
N SER A 58 4.31 -5.34 -2.29
CA SER A 58 4.66 -4.56 -1.11
C SER A 58 5.98 -5.03 -0.53
N ASP A 59 6.93 -4.11 -0.40
CA ASP A 59 8.17 -4.31 0.39
C ASP A 59 7.95 -4.01 1.88
N TYR A 60 6.72 -3.68 2.28
CA TYR A 60 6.37 -3.28 3.64
C TYR A 60 5.43 -4.29 4.32
N SER A 61 5.88 -4.86 5.42
CA SER A 61 5.14 -5.88 6.19
C SER A 61 4.20 -5.30 7.26
N GLY A 62 4.21 -3.98 7.46
CA GLY A 62 3.40 -3.33 8.50
C GLY A 62 1.94 -3.06 8.11
N ILE A 63 1.47 -3.55 6.96
CA ILE A 63 0.09 -3.42 6.52
C ILE A 63 -0.74 -4.56 7.13
N ILE A 64 -1.88 -4.21 7.71
CA ILE A 64 -2.86 -5.15 8.23
C ILE A 64 -4.24 -4.83 7.65
N GLY A 65 -5.16 -5.79 7.68
CA GLY A 65 -6.53 -5.60 7.20
C GLY A 65 -6.68 -5.56 5.68
N PHE A 66 -5.58 -5.60 4.93
CA PHE A 66 -5.53 -5.66 3.47
C PHE A 66 -4.35 -6.52 3.03
N THR A 67 -4.49 -7.24 1.92
CA THR A 67 -3.40 -8.00 1.31
C THR A 67 -3.09 -7.38 -0.04
N VAL A 68 -1.85 -6.91 -0.18
CA VAL A 68 -1.28 -6.49 -1.46
C VAL A 68 -0.84 -7.70 -2.25
#